data_AF-A0A6I6QZ68-F1
#
_entry.id   AF-A0A6I6QZ68-F1
#
_cell.length_a   1.000
_cell.length_b   1.000
_cell.length_c   1.000
_cell.angle_alpha   90.00
_cell.angle_beta   90.00
_cell.angle_gamma   90.00
#
_symmetry.space_group_name_H-M   'P 1'
#
loop_
_entity.id
_entity.type
_entity.pdbx_description
1 polymer ?
#
loop_
_entity_poly.entity_id
_entity_poly.type
_entity_poly.pdbx_seq_one_letter_code
_entity_poly.pdbx_strand_id
1 'polypeptide(L)'
;MRHAKPSRRYARRRVAGILLEPDRSTSLWRNRMGRLYLAAPHGRTSLVLASSARLKAPDSMAWGLYHEADQPGVSWLNGPDGLVRLEIRPASLIDAYGPWVRLNPRIGARM
;
A
#
# COMPACT_ATOMS: atom_id res chain seq x y z
N MET A 1 11.41 5.28 -34.13
CA MET A 1 11.78 4.56 -32.90
C MET A 1 10.56 4.43 -32.00
N ARG A 2 10.03 3.23 -31.77
CA ARG A 2 9.00 3.03 -30.74
C ARG A 2 9.72 2.97 -29.39
N HIS A 3 9.64 4.02 -28.58
CA HIS A 3 10.06 3.94 -27.19
C HIS A 3 9.23 2.85 -26.52
N ALA A 4 9.87 1.73 -26.13
CA ALA A 4 9.22 0.70 -25.33
C ALA A 4 8.76 1.37 -24.03
N LYS A 5 7.44 1.40 -23.80
CA LYS A 5 6.87 1.96 -22.58
C LYS A 5 7.48 1.19 -21.40
N PRO A 6 8.05 1.87 -20.39
CA PRO A 6 8.67 1.17 -19.27
C PRO A 6 7.66 0.23 -18.62
N SER A 7 7.98 -1.07 -18.55
CA SER A 7 7.14 -2.05 -17.86
C SER A 7 7.06 -1.69 -16.37
N ARG A 8 5.85 -1.62 -15.80
CA ARG A 8 5.68 -1.46 -14.35
C ARG A 8 6.27 -2.66 -13.61
N ARG A 9 7.07 -2.42 -12.57
CA ARG A 9 7.73 -3.46 -11.77
C ARG A 9 7.45 -3.30 -10.29
N TYR A 10 7.15 -4.42 -9.63
CA TYR A 10 7.00 -4.50 -8.18
C TYR A 10 8.34 -4.87 -7.53
N ALA A 11 9.23 -3.87 -7.47
CA ALA A 11 10.62 -4.00 -7.03
C ALA A 11 11.03 -2.83 -6.14
N ARG A 12 12.12 -3.01 -5.38
CA ARG A 12 12.72 -1.97 -4.54
C ARG A 12 13.11 -0.77 -5.40
N ARG A 13 12.86 0.44 -4.88
CA ARG A 13 13.06 1.68 -5.63
C ARG A 13 13.28 2.87 -4.72
N ARG A 14 14.13 3.82 -5.16
CA ARG A 14 14.29 5.11 -4.49
C ARG A 14 13.36 6.14 -5.12
N VAL A 15 12.57 6.84 -4.31
CA VAL A 15 11.62 7.89 -4.72
C VAL A 15 11.77 9.08 -3.79
N ALA A 16 12.06 10.26 -4.33
CA ALA A 16 12.31 11.48 -3.54
C ALA A 16 13.31 11.26 -2.39
N GLY A 17 14.38 10.49 -2.63
CA GLY A 17 15.38 10.14 -1.63
C GLY A 17 15.02 8.97 -0.72
N ILE A 18 13.74 8.59 -0.61
CA ILE A 18 13.26 7.49 0.24
C ILE A 18 13.41 6.15 -0.47
N LEU A 19 13.95 5.16 0.22
CA LEU A 19 14.08 3.81 -0.30
C LEU A 19 12.83 2.98 0.05
N LEU A 20 12.04 2.65 -0.96
CA LEU A 20 10.81 1.90 -0.83
C LEU A 20 11.00 0.45 -1.27
N GLU A 21 10.62 -0.48 -0.41
CA GLU A 21 10.64 -1.91 -0.68
C GLU A 21 9.23 -2.45 -0.86
N PRO A 22 8.99 -3.35 -1.84
CA PRO A 22 7.66 -3.92 -2.05
C PRO A 22 7.25 -4.79 -0.87
N ASP A 23 6.10 -4.50 -0.27
CA ASP A 23 5.53 -5.36 0.76
C ASP A 23 4.67 -6.44 0.08
N ARG A 24 5.16 -7.68 0.15
CA ARG A 24 4.47 -8.83 -0.45
C ARG A 24 3.56 -9.57 0.53
N SER A 25 3.71 -9.29 1.80
CA SER A 25 3.19 -10.08 2.91
C SER A 25 1.98 -9.43 3.57
N THR A 26 1.89 -8.10 3.51
CA THR A 26 0.74 -7.36 4.01
C THR A 26 -0.37 -7.33 2.97
N SER A 27 -1.60 -7.47 3.44
CA SER A 27 -2.80 -7.36 2.65
C SER A 27 -3.66 -6.19 3.11
N LEU A 28 -4.31 -5.52 2.16
CA LEU A 28 -5.25 -4.44 2.44
C LEU A 28 -6.67 -5.01 2.47
N TRP A 29 -7.46 -4.61 3.47
CA TRP A 29 -8.82 -5.07 3.68
C TRP A 29 -9.75 -3.88 3.87
N ARG A 30 -10.98 -4.00 3.39
CA ARG A 30 -12.04 -3.01 3.60
C ARG A 30 -13.19 -3.65 4.36
N ASN A 31 -13.70 -2.96 5.37
CA ASN A 31 -14.85 -3.41 6.15
C ASN A 31 -16.17 -2.85 5.59
N ARG A 32 -17.31 -3.20 6.20
CA ARG A 32 -18.64 -2.70 5.78
C ARG A 32 -18.81 -1.18 5.86
N MET A 33 -18.06 -0.52 6.73
CA MET A 33 -18.08 0.93 6.94
C MET A 33 -17.14 1.67 5.97
N GLY A 34 -16.48 0.95 5.05
CA GLY A 34 -15.50 1.53 4.14
C GLY A 34 -14.13 1.79 4.76
N ARG A 35 -13.90 1.41 6.03
CA ARG A 35 -12.60 1.58 6.70
C ARG A 35 -11.59 0.57 6.16
N LEU A 36 -10.35 1.03 6.00
CA LEU A 36 -9.25 0.25 5.46
C LEU A 36 -8.35 -0.28 6.57
N TYR A 37 -7.94 -1.54 6.46
CA TYR A 37 -7.06 -2.22 7.40
C TYR A 37 -5.91 -2.88 6.67
N LEU A 38 -4.72 -2.84 7.28
CA LEU A 38 -3.57 -3.65 6.91
C LEU A 38 -3.55 -4.91 7.76
N ALA A 39 -3.41 -6.07 7.13
CA ALA A 39 -3.19 -7.34 7.79
C ALA A 39 -1.82 -7.89 7.36
N ALA A 40 -0.86 -7.83 8.27
CA ALA A 40 0.50 -8.32 8.12
C ALA A 40 0.63 -9.76 8.67
N PRO A 41 1.74 -10.46 8.38
CA PRO A 41 2.01 -11.76 8.98
C PRO A 41 1.97 -11.75 10.51
N HIS A 42 1.68 -12.92 11.08
CA HIS A 42 1.59 -13.15 12.54
C HIS A 42 0.42 -12.43 13.23
N GLY A 43 -0.68 -12.20 12.51
CA GLY A 43 -1.91 -11.63 13.09
C GLY A 43 -1.85 -10.14 13.39
N ARG A 44 -0.75 -9.45 13.04
CA ARG A 44 -0.63 -8.01 13.21
C ARG A 44 -1.57 -7.29 12.25
N THR A 45 -2.48 -6.52 12.82
CA THR A 45 -3.51 -5.79 12.09
C THR A 45 -3.51 -4.33 12.51
N SER A 46 -3.69 -3.44 11.54
CA SER A 46 -3.68 -1.99 11.74
C SER A 46 -4.79 -1.33 10.93
N LEU A 47 -5.46 -0.35 11.53
CA LEU A 47 -6.41 0.53 10.85
C LEU A 47 -5.64 1.63 10.11
N VAL A 48 -6.01 1.91 8.87
CA VAL A 48 -5.57 3.09 8.11
C VAL A 48 -6.46 4.26 8.48
N LEU A 49 -5.86 5.31 9.05
CA LEU A 49 -6.58 6.49 9.52
C LEU A 49 -6.69 7.56 8.43
N ALA A 50 -5.58 7.84 7.77
CA ALA A 50 -5.46 8.93 6.80
C ALA A 50 -4.24 8.73 5.89
N SER A 51 -4.11 9.61 4.90
CA SER A 51 -2.88 9.81 4.15
C SER A 51 -2.11 11.00 4.73
N SER A 52 -0.86 10.81 5.13
CA SER A 52 -0.03 11.87 5.75
C SER A 52 0.93 12.57 4.78
N ALA A 53 1.21 11.97 3.63
CA ALA A 53 2.06 12.56 2.59
C ALA A 53 1.72 11.97 1.22
N ARG A 54 2.08 12.69 0.14
CA ARG A 54 1.98 12.20 -1.24
C ARG A 54 3.27 12.45 -2.01
N LEU A 55 3.66 11.49 -2.84
CA LEU A 55 4.81 11.56 -3.72
C LEU A 55 4.41 11.15 -5.14
N LYS A 56 5.06 11.74 -6.14
CA LYS A 56 4.93 11.29 -7.51
C LYS A 56 5.62 9.93 -7.66
N ALA A 57 4.83 8.89 -7.94
CA ALA A 57 5.37 7.57 -8.26
C ALA A 57 6.01 7.60 -9.65
N PRO A 58 7.20 6.99 -9.85
CA PRO A 58 7.75 6.86 -11.20
C PRO A 58 6.88 5.92 -12.04
N ASP A 59 6.69 6.21 -13.33
CA ASP A 59 5.75 5.49 -14.22
C ASP A 59 5.97 3.98 -14.29
N SER A 60 7.22 3.54 -14.10
CA SER A 60 7.62 2.13 -14.08
C SER A 60 7.43 1.45 -12.72
N MET A 61 6.86 2.12 -11.73
CA MET A 61 6.56 1.54 -10.42
C MET A 61 5.18 0.89 -10.44
N ALA A 62 5.10 -0.38 -10.04
CA ALA A 62 3.83 -1.07 -9.96
C ALA A 62 2.97 -0.53 -8.81
N TRP A 63 1.65 -0.70 -8.93
CA TRP A 63 0.75 -0.42 -7.81
C TRP A 63 0.98 -1.46 -6.72
N GLY A 64 0.79 -1.05 -5.46
CA GLY A 64 0.99 -1.94 -4.34
C GLY A 64 1.41 -1.24 -3.06
N LEU A 65 1.60 -2.06 -2.03
CA LEU A 65 2.10 -1.63 -0.74
C LEU A 65 3.63 -1.63 -0.76
N TYR A 66 4.20 -0.61 -0.16
CA TYR A 66 5.64 -0.46 0.00
C TYR A 66 5.93 -0.04 1.44
N HIS A 67 7.05 -0.46 1.99
CA HIS A 67 7.55 0.07 3.25
C HIS A 67 8.83 0.85 3.03
N GLU A 68 9.11 1.81 3.91
CA GLU A 68 10.41 2.46 3.94
C GLU A 68 11.45 1.48 4.50
N ALA A 69 12.52 1.24 3.74
CA ALA A 69 13.59 0.33 4.17
C ALA A 69 14.33 0.86 5.42
N ASP A 70 14.44 2.19 5.53
CA ASP A 70 15.20 2.87 6.57
C ASP A 70 14.34 3.23 7.80
N GLN A 71 13.00 3.15 7.70
CA GLN A 71 12.06 3.48 8.78
C GLN A 71 11.00 2.40 8.96
N PRO A 72 11.21 1.45 9.89
CA PRO A 72 10.23 0.42 10.20
C PRO A 72 8.87 1.01 10.59
N GLY A 73 7.79 0.42 10.06
CA GLY A 73 6.42 0.83 10.37
C GLY A 73 5.85 1.91 9.46
N VAL A 74 6.66 2.52 8.58
CA VAL A 74 6.15 3.47 7.59
C VAL A 74 5.72 2.74 6.32
N SER A 75 4.42 2.78 6.04
CA SER A 75 3.82 2.15 4.86
C SER A 75 3.37 3.18 3.84
N TRP A 76 3.56 2.86 2.57
CA TRP A 76 3.14 3.63 1.41
C TRP A 76 2.26 2.77 0.52
N LEU A 77 1.22 3.37 -0.05
CA LEU A 77 0.39 2.74 -1.08
C LEU A 77 0.62 3.48 -2.39
N ASN A 78 1.04 2.76 -3.43
CA ASN A 78 1.07 3.29 -4.79
C ASN A 78 -0.25 2.96 -5.49
N GLY A 79 -0.98 3.99 -5.92
CA GLY A 79 -2.26 3.88 -6.63
C GLY A 79 -2.32 4.74 -7.90
N PRO A 80 -3.54 5.06 -8.38
CA PRO A 80 -3.74 5.90 -9.57
C PRO A 80 -3.09 7.29 -9.45
N ASP A 81 -3.18 7.91 -8.27
CA ASP A 81 -2.71 9.27 -8.01
C ASP A 81 -1.26 9.35 -7.49
N GLY A 82 -0.55 8.21 -7.51
CA GLY A 82 0.82 8.09 -7.04
C GLY A 82 0.96 7.44 -5.66
N LEU A 83 2.06 7.75 -4.99
CA LEU A 83 2.43 7.17 -3.70
C LEU A 83 1.82 7.99 -2.57
N VAL A 84 1.04 7.35 -1.70
CA VAL A 84 0.48 7.97 -0.50
C VAL A 84 1.04 7.30 0.74
N ARG A 85 1.55 8.10 1.69
CA ARG A 85 2.00 7.59 3.00
C ARG A 85 0.78 7.32 3.86
N LEU A 86 0.70 6.13 4.43
CA LEU A 86 -0.41 5.71 5.28
C LEU A 86 -0.12 6.08 6.74
N GLU A 87 -1.07 6.76 7.36
CA GLU A 87 -1.13 6.86 8.81
C GLU A 87 -1.90 5.66 9.35
N ILE A 88 -1.26 4.87 10.21
CA ILE A 88 -1.82 3.60 10.69
C ILE A 88 -1.75 3.50 12.21
N ARG A 89 -2.73 2.81 12.81
CA ARG A 89 -2.72 2.44 14.24
C ARG A 89 -3.06 0.97 14.42
N PRO A 90 -2.44 0.27 15.40
CA PRO A 90 -2.82 -1.10 15.72
C PRO A 90 -4.32 -1.22 15.97
N ALA A 91 -4.97 -2.19 15.34
CA ALA A 91 -6.40 -2.42 15.46
C ALA A 91 -6.75 -3.86 15.05
N SER A 92 -7.66 -4.49 15.78
CA SER A 92 -8.12 -5.84 15.48
C SER A 92 -9.14 -5.87 14.33
N LEU A 93 -9.01 -6.87 13.47
CA LEU A 93 -10.10 -7.29 12.60
C LEU A 93 -11.10 -8.07 13.47
N ILE A 94 -12.33 -7.56 13.62
CA ILE A 94 -13.40 -8.27 14.33
C ILE A 94 -14.54 -8.61 13.36
N ASP A 95 -15.17 -9.76 13.55
CA ASP A 95 -16.19 -10.27 12.64
C ASP A 95 -17.40 -9.33 12.52
N ALA A 96 -17.75 -8.64 13.62
CA ALA A 96 -18.85 -7.67 13.65
C ALA A 96 -18.68 -6.50 12.66
N TYR A 97 -17.45 -6.21 12.20
CA TYR A 97 -17.17 -5.17 11.21
C TYR A 97 -17.22 -5.69 9.77
N GLY A 98 -17.45 -6.99 9.58
CA GLY A 98 -17.66 -7.57 8.27
C GLY A 98 -18.95 -7.06 7.58
N PRO A 99 -19.15 -7.36 6.27
CA PRO A 99 -18.27 -8.19 5.45
C PRO A 99 -16.90 -7.55 5.19
N TRP A 100 -15.88 -8.40 5.13
CA TRP A 100 -14.50 -8.01 4.85
C TRP A 100 -14.17 -8.29 3.39
N VAL A 101 -13.67 -7.26 2.69
CA VAL A 101 -13.25 -7.37 1.29
C VAL A 101 -11.75 -7.18 1.22
N ARG A 102 -11.03 -8.20 0.78
CA ARG A 102 -9.59 -8.08 0.50
C ARG A 102 -9.37 -7.26 -0.76
N LEU A 103 -8.64 -6.17 -0.65
CA LEU A 103 -8.19 -5.37 -1.78
C LEU A 103 -6.80 -5.85 -2.18
N ASN A 104 -6.63 -6.30 -3.42
CA ASN A 104 -5.32 -6.71 -3.91
C ASN A 104 -4.52 -5.45 -4.27
N PRO A 105 -3.47 -5.08 -3.51
CA PRO A 105 -2.75 -3.83 -3.77
C PRO A 105 -1.95 -3.89 -5.08
N ARG A 106 -1.55 -5.10 -5.51
CA ARG A 106 -0.72 -5.30 -6.71
C ARG A 106 -1.49 -5.15 -8.01
N ILE A 107 -2.79 -5.43 -7.95
CA ILE A 107 -3.67 -5.22 -9.09
C ILE A 107 -4.12 -3.79 -8.94
N GLY A 108 -4.16 -3.09 -10.06
CA GLY A 108 -4.80 -1.80 -10.10
C GLY A 108 -6.31 -1.86 -9.95
N ALA A 109 -6.78 -2.53 -8.90
CA ALA A 109 -8.15 -2.57 -8.48
C ALA A 109 -8.54 -1.12 -8.27
N ARG A 110 -9.33 -0.61 -9.23
CA ARG A 110 -10.07 0.63 -9.15
C ARG A 110 -10.53 0.81 -7.70
N MET A 111 -9.84 1.70 -6.97
CA MET A 111 -10.45 2.40 -5.85
C MET A 111 -11.55 3.29 -6.42
#